data_AF-A0A348WMG1-F1
#
_entry.id   AF-A0A348WMG1-F1
#
_cell.length_a   1.000
_cell.length_b   1.000
_cell.length_c   1.000
_cell.angle_alpha   90.00
_cell.angle_beta   90.00
_cell.angle_gamma   90.00
#
_symmetry.space_group_name_H-M   'P 1'
#
loop_
_entity.id
_entity.type
_entity.pdbx_description
1 polymer ?
#
loop_
_entity_poly.entity_id
_entity_poly.type
_entity_poly.pdbx_seq_one_letter_code
_entity_poly.pdbx_strand_id
1 'polypeptide(L)'
;MKEALKQLQTLTQHFEQTVAAEDYAAAELALLQLEKHFTQLPDGWQNDDAIKTELLRVQETLTTYRQALQQAKDTAKDDISRLGKSKKGVKAYTK
;
A
#
# COMPACT_ATOMS: atom_id res chain seq x y z
N MET A 1 22.94 8.95 11.20
CA MET A 1 22.22 9.31 9.96
C MET A 1 22.37 8.27 8.85
N LYS A 2 23.60 7.91 8.41
CA LYS A 2 23.79 6.92 7.32
C LYS A 2 23.07 5.57 7.50
N GLU A 3 23.07 5.02 8.72
CA GLU A 3 22.38 3.75 9.00
C GLU A 3 20.85 3.90 8.94
N ALA A 4 20.30 4.99 9.50
CA ALA A 4 18.87 5.28 9.45
C ALA A 4 18.36 5.46 8.02
N LEU A 5 19.16 6.11 7.16
CA LEU A 5 18.86 6.24 5.73
C LEU A 5 18.88 4.88 5.01
N LYS A 6 19.89 4.04 5.27
CA LYS A 6 19.99 2.72 4.64
C LYS A 6 18.84 1.80 5.05
N GLN A 7 18.47 1.82 6.32
CA GLN A 7 17.31 1.09 6.84
C GLN A 7 16.03 1.61 6.20
N LEU A 8 15.85 2.92 6.11
CA LEU A 8 14.70 3.53 5.45
C LEU A 8 14.61 3.09 3.98
N GLN A 9 15.69 3.17 3.22
CA GLN A 9 15.75 2.72 1.82
C GLN A 9 15.36 1.24 1.66
N THR A 10 15.85 0.39 2.56
CA THR A 10 15.52 -1.05 2.53
C THR A 10 14.04 -1.28 2.77
N LEU A 11 13.46 -0.58 3.75
CA LEU A 11 12.04 -0.65 4.06
C LEU A 11 11.17 -0.09 2.94
N THR A 12 11.58 1.03 2.32
CA THR A 12 10.90 1.63 1.16
C THR A 12 10.89 0.64 0.00
N GLN A 13 12.04 0.05 -0.33
CA GLN A 13 12.14 -0.92 -1.41
C GLN A 13 11.28 -2.17 -1.16
N HIS A 14 11.28 -2.68 0.08
CA HIS A 14 10.43 -3.82 0.44
C HIS A 14 8.94 -3.46 0.30
N PHE A 15 8.53 -2.28 0.76
CA PHE A 15 7.15 -1.81 0.60
C PHE A 15 6.77 -1.70 -0.89
N GLU A 16 7.59 -1.06 -1.72
CA GLU A 16 7.37 -0.98 -3.17
C GLU A 16 7.19 -2.36 -3.82
N GLN A 17 8.02 -3.34 -3.44
CA GLN A 17 7.92 -4.70 -3.96
C GLN A 17 6.61 -5.37 -3.56
N THR A 18 6.18 -5.23 -2.31
CA THR A 18 4.90 -5.80 -1.85
C THR A 18 3.69 -5.15 -2.54
N VAL A 19 3.74 -3.83 -2.78
CA VAL A 19 2.69 -3.11 -3.51
C VAL A 19 2.65 -3.54 -4.98
N ALA A 20 3.82 -3.69 -5.64
CA ALA A 20 3.92 -4.14 -7.02
C ALA A 20 3.48 -5.61 -7.20
N ALA A 21 3.65 -6.44 -6.18
CA ALA A 21 3.17 -7.82 -6.14
C ALA A 21 1.67 -7.93 -5.84
N GLU A 22 0.98 -6.81 -5.57
CA GLU A 22 -0.42 -6.75 -5.12
C GLU A 22 -0.69 -7.57 -3.84
N ASP A 23 0.36 -7.88 -3.07
CA ASP A 23 0.26 -8.52 -1.76
C ASP A 23 -0.03 -7.47 -0.69
N TYR A 24 -1.31 -7.10 -0.60
CA TYR A 24 -1.74 -6.02 0.28
C TYR A 24 -1.56 -6.34 1.77
N ALA A 25 -1.56 -7.62 2.16
CA ALA A 25 -1.30 -8.01 3.54
C ALA A 25 0.18 -7.81 3.90
N ALA A 26 1.10 -8.21 3.01
CA ALA A 26 2.52 -7.94 3.17
C ALA A 26 2.84 -6.44 3.11
N ALA A 27 2.14 -5.70 2.23
CA ALA A 27 2.29 -4.25 2.11
C ALA A 27 1.85 -3.52 3.39
N GLU A 28 0.79 -3.95 4.05
CA GLU A 28 0.36 -3.40 5.34
C GLU A 28 1.41 -3.65 6.45
N LEU A 29 1.99 -4.84 6.50
CA LEU A 29 3.08 -5.14 7.44
C LEU A 29 4.33 -4.29 7.17
N ALA A 30 4.70 -4.11 5.90
CA ALA A 30 5.81 -3.25 5.50
C ALA A 30 5.55 -1.78 5.86
N LEU A 31 4.31 -1.32 5.72
CA LEU A 31 3.90 0.02 6.14
C LEU A 31 4.08 0.23 7.65
N LEU A 32 3.65 -0.73 8.48
CA LEU A 32 3.83 -0.66 9.93
C LEU A 32 5.31 -0.60 10.33
N GLN A 33 6.18 -1.29 9.60
CA GLN A 33 7.62 -1.21 9.80
C GLN A 33 8.19 0.16 9.43
N LEU A 34 7.72 0.76 8.33
CA LEU A 34 8.07 2.12 7.92
C LEU A 34 7.63 3.16 8.97
N GLU A 35 6.39 3.07 9.44
CA GLU A 35 5.86 3.96 10.49
C GLU A 35 6.70 3.87 11.77
N LYS A 36 7.03 2.66 12.20
CA LYS A 36 7.92 2.45 13.34
C LYS A 36 9.29 3.10 13.11
N HIS A 37 9.86 2.92 11.92
CA HIS A 37 11.16 3.52 11.58
C HIS A 37 11.12 5.06 11.60
N PHE A 38 10.01 5.67 11.16
CA PHE A 38 9.84 7.13 11.22
C PHE A 38 9.90 7.69 12.64
N THR A 39 9.33 6.96 13.62
CA THR A 39 9.43 7.35 15.04
C THR A 39 10.84 7.21 15.62
N GLN A 40 11.72 6.48 14.94
CA GLN A 40 13.10 6.20 15.35
C GLN A 40 14.13 6.99 14.53
N LEU A 41 13.68 7.92 13.67
CA LEU A 41 14.59 8.78 12.92
C LEU A 41 15.40 9.65 13.89
N PRO A 42 16.71 9.85 13.62
CA PRO A 42 17.57 10.64 14.49
C PRO A 42 17.16 12.12 14.48
N ASP A 43 17.43 12.82 15.60
CA ASP A 43 17.23 14.26 15.68
C ASP A 43 17.99 14.98 14.56
N GLY A 44 17.33 15.98 13.95
CA GLY A 44 17.89 16.73 12.83
C GLY A 44 17.82 16.02 11.47
N TRP A 45 17.11 14.89 11.34
CA TRP A 45 16.87 14.23 10.04
C TRP A 45 16.27 15.18 8.99
N GLN A 46 15.55 16.21 9.43
CA GLN A 46 14.98 17.26 8.59
C GLN A 46 16.04 18.14 7.89
N ASN A 47 17.32 18.01 8.25
CA ASN A 47 18.43 18.67 7.55
C ASN A 47 19.12 17.73 6.55
N ASP A 48 18.75 16.45 6.53
CA ASP A 48 19.31 15.45 5.62
C ASP A 48 18.39 15.31 4.40
N ASP A 49 18.81 15.88 3.28
CA ASP A 49 18.03 15.85 2.04
C ASP A 49 17.85 14.43 1.50
N ALA A 50 18.78 13.51 1.75
CA ALA A 50 18.64 12.13 1.31
C ALA A 50 17.49 11.42 2.06
N ILE A 51 17.34 11.68 3.36
CA ILE A 51 16.20 11.17 4.13
C ILE A 51 14.89 11.78 3.61
N LYS A 52 14.86 13.09 3.32
CA LYS A 52 13.66 13.73 2.75
C LYS A 52 13.27 13.14 1.39
N THR A 53 14.23 12.94 0.50
CA THR A 53 13.99 12.34 -0.81
C THR A 53 13.40 10.94 -0.67
N GLU A 54 13.94 10.15 0.26
CA GLU A 54 13.42 8.80 0.50
C GLU A 54 12.00 8.84 1.11
N LEU A 55 11.71 9.79 1.99
CA LEU A 55 10.35 9.99 2.54
C LEU A 55 9.34 10.40 1.47
N LEU A 56 9.73 11.25 0.51
CA LEU A 56 8.89 11.58 -0.64
C LEU A 56 8.58 10.33 -1.46
N ARG A 57 9.58 9.48 -1.71
CA ARG A 57 9.40 8.21 -2.41
C ARG A 57 8.43 7.26 -1.69
N VAL A 58 8.52 7.17 -0.37
CA VAL A 58 7.53 6.42 0.43
C VAL A 58 6.13 7.02 0.25
N GLN A 59 6.00 8.35 0.28
CA GLN A 59 4.71 9.03 0.10
C GLN A 59 4.08 8.77 -1.28
N GLU A 60 4.89 8.77 -2.34
CA GLU A 60 4.46 8.43 -3.69
C GLU A 60 3.95 6.98 -3.74
N THR A 61 4.74 6.03 -3.22
CA THR A 61 4.36 4.62 -3.17
C THR A 61 3.07 4.39 -2.37
N LEU A 62 2.90 5.11 -1.25
CA LEU A 62 1.69 5.12 -0.44
C LEU A 62 0.45 5.59 -1.23
N THR A 63 0.63 6.59 -2.07
CA THR A 63 -0.44 7.12 -2.92
C THR A 63 -0.88 6.07 -3.95
N THR A 64 0.09 5.42 -4.60
CA THR A 64 -0.17 4.30 -5.53
C THR A 64 -0.85 3.13 -4.83
N TYR A 65 -0.37 2.73 -3.66
CA TYR A 65 -0.98 1.66 -2.86
C TYR A 65 -2.45 1.95 -2.52
N ARG A 66 -2.75 3.18 -2.07
CA ARG A 66 -4.13 3.59 -1.77
C ARG A 66 -5.04 3.55 -3.00
N GLN A 67 -4.53 3.98 -4.16
CA GLN A 67 -5.28 3.90 -5.41
C GLN A 67 -5.55 2.46 -5.83
N ALA A 68 -4.55 1.57 -5.73
CA ALA A 68 -4.69 0.16 -6.04
C ALA A 68 -5.74 -0.52 -5.14
N LEU A 69 -5.70 -0.27 -3.82
CA LEU A 69 -6.70 -0.76 -2.89
C LEU A 69 -8.12 -0.27 -3.22
N GLN A 70 -8.26 1.00 -3.60
CA GLN A 70 -9.55 1.55 -3.97
C GLN A 70 -10.10 0.88 -5.24
N GLN A 71 -9.25 0.68 -6.25
CA GLN A 71 -9.62 -0.05 -7.47
C GLN A 71 -10.01 -1.50 -7.17
N ALA A 72 -9.25 -2.22 -6.34
CA ALA A 72 -9.57 -3.58 -5.94
C ALA A 72 -10.93 -3.67 -5.23
N LYS A 73 -11.24 -2.69 -4.36
CA LYS A 73 -12.53 -2.58 -3.68
C LYS A 73 -13.69 -2.32 -4.65
N ASP A 74 -13.49 -1.45 -5.64
CA ASP A 74 -14.52 -1.13 -6.62
C ASP A 74 -14.81 -2.33 -7.54
N THR A 75 -13.77 -3.06 -7.98
CA THR A 75 -13.91 -4.32 -8.73
C THR A 75 -14.69 -5.36 -7.93
N ALA A 76 -14.33 -5.57 -6.65
CA ALA A 76 -15.03 -6.51 -5.78
C ALA A 76 -16.52 -6.14 -5.62
N LYS A 77 -16.84 -4.84 -5.54
CA LYS A 77 -18.22 -4.35 -5.46
C LYS A 77 -19.01 -4.60 -6.75
N ASP A 78 -18.39 -4.42 -7.91
CA ASP A 78 -19.01 -4.76 -9.21
C ASP A 78 -19.29 -6.26 -9.29
N ASP A 79 -18.30 -7.10 -8.97
CA ASP A 79 -18.47 -8.56 -9.02
C ASP A 79 -19.56 -9.06 -8.06
N ILE A 80 -19.64 -8.52 -6.83
CA ILE A 80 -20.75 -8.80 -5.91
C ILE A 80 -22.09 -8.36 -6.53
N SER A 81 -22.13 -7.21 -7.18
CA SER A 81 -23.34 -6.71 -7.85
C SER A 81 -23.77 -7.59 -9.03
N ARG A 82 -22.80 -8.10 -9.81
CA ARG A 82 -23.05 -9.07 -10.89
C ARG A 82 -23.55 -10.40 -10.36
N LEU A 83 -22.95 -10.93 -9.29
CA LEU A 83 -23.43 -12.14 -8.61
C LEU A 83 -24.86 -11.96 -8.07
N GLY A 84 -25.16 -10.80 -7.48
CA GLY A 84 -26.51 -10.45 -7.02
C GLY A 84 -27.55 -10.37 -8.14
N LYS A 85 -27.19 -9.82 -9.30
CA LYS A 85 -28.04 -9.75 -10.49
C LYS A 85 -28.22 -11.12 -11.15
N SER A 86 -27.15 -11.91 -11.25
CA SER A 86 -27.17 -13.27 -11.79
C SER A 86 -28.08 -14.20 -10.97
N LYS A 87 -28.01 -14.14 -9.64
CA LYS A 87 -28.91 -14.90 -8.74
C LYS A 87 -30.39 -14.52 -8.88
N LYS A 88 -30.70 -13.25 -9.20
CA LYS A 88 -32.07 -12.81 -9.51
C LYS A 88 -32.55 -13.31 -10.88
N GLY A 89 -31.66 -13.35 -11.88
CA GLY A 89 -31.94 -13.92 -13.20
C GLY A 89 -32.26 -15.42 -13.15
N VAL A 90 -31.50 -16.21 -12.39
CA VAL A 90 -31.71 -17.66 -12.25
C VAL A 90 -33.06 -18.00 -11.61
N LYS A 91 -33.56 -17.20 -10.67
CA LYS A 91 -34.91 -17.38 -10.09
C LYS A 91 -36.05 -17.04 -11.06
N ALA A 92 -35.80 -16.25 -12.10
CA ALA A 92 -36.84 -15.90 -13.08
C ALA A 92 -37.10 -17.03 -14.09
N TYR A 93 -36.15 -17.95 -14.28
CA TYR A 93 -36.24 -19.06 -15.24
C TYR A 93 -36.57 -20.42 -14.62
N THR A 94 -36.77 -20.49 -13.30
CA THR A 94 -37.12 -21.73 -12.57
C THR A 94 -38.62 -21.81 -12.22
N LYS A 95 -39.50 -21.34 -13.10
CA LYS A 95 -40.95 -21.54 -13.03
C LYS A 95 -41.45 -22.36 -14.21
#